data_AF-A0A6A8QBQ1-F1
#
_entry.id   AF-A0A6A8QBQ1-F1
#
_cell.length_a   1.000
_cell.length_b   1.000
_cell.length_c   1.000
_cell.angle_alpha   90.00
_cell.angle_beta   90.00
_cell.angle_gamma   90.00
#
_symmetry.space_group_name_H-M   'P 1'
#
loop_
_entity.id
_entity.type
_entity.pdbx_description
1 polymer ?
#
loop_
_entity_poly.entity_id
_entity_poly.type
_entity_poly.pdbx_seq_one_letter_code
_entity_poly.pdbx_strand_id
1 'polypeptide(L)'
;MNWILEILNNSALSALLGAFAAFLLVMVTDFIRSWKIKTDIDKMLKANKELLRQKLEAVISYKQSLESGTLVGDRLTPFSSDEITQLKLKAVKRFSKKELAVLQSICFNMEILDEMISNAANTSERIRENPDGDHTNRVEYISNLYNDLVPNLRRFDEMIDDYLNGQLEKVITQNYNRDDYLDN
;
A
#
# COMPACT_ATOMS: atom_id res chain seq x y z
N MET A 1 -25.27 -49.88 -4.14
CA MET A 1 -25.61 -49.31 -2.80
C MET A 1 -25.05 -50.16 -1.64
N ASN A 2 -25.00 -51.50 -1.75
CA ASN A 2 -24.40 -52.38 -0.72
C ASN A 2 -22.88 -52.24 -0.52
N TRP A 3 -22.13 -51.87 -1.56
CA TRP A 3 -20.67 -51.73 -1.46
C TRP A 3 -20.22 -50.59 -0.53
N ILE A 4 -20.99 -49.50 -0.41
CA ILE A 4 -20.70 -48.40 0.52
C ILE A 4 -20.87 -48.89 1.98
N LEU A 5 -21.84 -49.75 2.23
CA LEU A 5 -22.08 -50.32 3.56
C LEU A 5 -20.99 -51.33 3.94
N GLU A 6 -20.51 -52.17 3.03
CA GLU A 6 -19.35 -53.06 3.27
C GLU A 6 -18.05 -52.28 3.54
N ILE A 7 -17.83 -51.18 2.80
CA ILE A 7 -16.69 -50.28 3.00
C ILE A 7 -16.75 -49.60 4.37
N LEU A 8 -17.94 -49.17 4.81
CA LEU A 8 -18.15 -48.57 6.13
C LEU A 8 -18.09 -49.60 7.28
N ASN A 9 -18.32 -50.88 7.00
CA ASN A 9 -18.25 -51.95 7.99
C ASN A 9 -16.80 -52.38 8.31
N ASN A 10 -15.84 -51.95 7.49
CA ASN A 10 -14.41 -52.08 7.77
C ASN A 10 -13.93 -50.82 8.49
N SER A 11 -13.77 -50.91 9.81
CA SER A 11 -13.40 -49.78 10.69
C SER A 11 -12.12 -49.06 10.26
N ALA A 12 -11.16 -49.78 9.65
CA ALA A 12 -9.93 -49.19 9.14
C ALA A 12 -10.17 -48.35 7.88
N LEU A 13 -11.06 -48.81 6.98
CA LEU A 13 -11.38 -48.09 5.74
C LEU A 13 -12.26 -46.86 6.01
N SER A 14 -13.21 -46.95 6.94
CA SER A 14 -13.99 -45.79 7.40
C SER A 14 -13.11 -44.74 8.08
N ALA A 15 -12.14 -45.17 8.90
CA ALA A 15 -11.17 -44.27 9.53
C ALA A 15 -10.26 -43.58 8.50
N LEU A 16 -9.79 -44.31 7.48
CA LEU A 16 -8.99 -43.76 6.39
C LEU A 16 -9.77 -42.71 5.59
N LEU A 17 -11.02 -43.00 5.22
CA LEU A 17 -11.88 -42.04 4.51
C LEU A 17 -12.19 -40.80 5.37
N GLY A 18 -12.43 -40.98 6.67
CA GLY A 18 -12.60 -39.87 7.61
C GLY A 18 -11.36 -38.97 7.72
N ALA A 19 -10.17 -39.57 7.83
CA ALA A 19 -8.91 -38.83 7.87
C ALA A 19 -8.63 -38.08 6.55
N PHE A 20 -8.92 -38.71 5.41
CA PHE A 20 -8.79 -38.08 4.10
C PHE A 20 -9.77 -36.90 3.93
N ALA A 21 -11.03 -37.05 4.35
CA ALA A 21 -12.00 -35.96 4.31
C ALA A 21 -11.61 -34.81 5.24
N ALA A 22 -11.11 -35.10 6.44
CA ALA A 22 -10.59 -34.07 7.35
C ALA A 22 -9.38 -33.34 6.75
N PHE A 23 -8.46 -34.05 6.10
CA PHE A 23 -7.34 -33.46 5.40
C PHE A 23 -7.78 -32.53 4.26
N LEU A 24 -8.74 -32.96 3.43
CA LEU A 24 -9.32 -32.11 2.39
C LEU A 24 -9.99 -30.86 2.97
N LEU A 25 -10.72 -31.00 4.08
CA LEU A 25 -11.36 -29.87 4.75
C LEU A 25 -10.33 -28.84 5.25
N VAL A 26 -9.22 -29.30 5.82
CA VAL A 26 -8.10 -28.44 6.21
C VAL A 26 -7.51 -27.73 4.98
N MET A 27 -7.27 -28.45 3.89
CA MET A 27 -6.73 -27.88 2.65
C MET A 27 -7.65 -26.79 2.05
N VAL A 28 -8.96 -27.04 2.01
CA VAL A 28 -9.96 -26.07 1.53
C VAL A 28 -10.04 -24.86 2.47
N THR A 29 -10.05 -25.08 3.79
CA THR A 29 -10.09 -24.00 4.78
C THR A 29 -8.86 -23.09 4.65
N ASP A 30 -7.69 -23.69 4.46
CA ASP A 30 -6.43 -22.98 4.24
C ASP A 30 -6.45 -22.14 2.95
N PHE A 31 -7.01 -22.70 1.86
CA PHE A 31 -7.16 -22.00 0.59
C PHE A 31 -8.11 -20.80 0.70
N ILE A 32 -9.27 -20.99 1.34
CA ILE A 32 -10.24 -19.90 1.59
C ILE A 32 -9.59 -18.80 2.43
N ARG A 33 -8.84 -19.16 3.47
CA ARG A 33 -8.14 -18.20 4.33
C ARG A 33 -7.11 -17.38 3.54
N SER A 34 -6.32 -18.01 2.67
CA SER A 34 -5.33 -17.28 1.88
C SER A 34 -5.99 -16.33 0.88
N TRP A 35 -7.07 -16.77 0.24
CA TRP A 35 -7.82 -15.93 -0.69
C TRP A 35 -8.45 -14.72 0.00
N LYS A 36 -9.00 -14.92 1.21
CA LYS A 36 -9.55 -13.83 2.03
C LYS A 36 -8.48 -12.78 2.36
N ILE A 37 -7.29 -13.21 2.80
CA ILE A 37 -6.20 -12.27 3.14
C ILE A 37 -5.75 -11.46 1.90
N LYS A 38 -5.63 -12.09 0.72
CA LYS A 38 -5.36 -11.35 -0.52
C LYS A 38 -6.44 -10.31 -0.81
N THR A 39 -7.70 -10.72 -0.71
CA THR A 39 -8.85 -9.83 -0.92
C THR A 39 -8.86 -8.66 0.06
N ASP A 40 -8.49 -8.90 1.32
CA ASP A 40 -8.41 -7.85 2.34
C ASP A 40 -7.26 -6.87 2.06
N ILE A 41 -6.10 -7.36 1.60
CA ILE A 41 -4.99 -6.51 1.12
C ILE A 41 -5.43 -5.65 -0.08
N ASP A 42 -6.12 -6.24 -1.07
CA ASP A 42 -6.59 -5.49 -2.25
C ASP A 42 -7.56 -4.38 -1.87
N LYS A 43 -8.47 -4.65 -0.91
CA LYS A 43 -9.39 -3.63 -0.38
C LYS A 43 -8.65 -2.50 0.31
N MET A 44 -7.64 -2.83 1.10
CA MET A 44 -6.81 -1.85 1.78
C MET A 44 -6.00 -0.99 0.82
N LEU A 45 -5.44 -1.60 -0.23
CA LEU A 45 -4.73 -0.86 -1.27
C LEU A 45 -5.68 0.08 -2.03
N LYS A 46 -6.91 -0.34 -2.32
CA LYS A 46 -7.94 0.54 -2.90
C LYS A 46 -8.30 1.71 -1.98
N ALA A 47 -8.44 1.46 -0.67
CA ALA A 47 -8.69 2.52 0.31
C ALA A 47 -7.50 3.51 0.40
N ASN A 48 -6.27 3.01 0.45
CA ASN A 48 -5.07 3.85 0.42
C ASN A 48 -4.92 4.60 -0.91
N LYS A 49 -5.37 4.03 -2.03
CA LYS A 49 -5.42 4.73 -3.33
C LYS A 49 -6.36 5.93 -3.29
N GLU A 50 -7.52 5.79 -2.66
CA GLU A 50 -8.44 6.92 -2.50
C GLU A 50 -7.85 8.00 -1.59
N LEU A 51 -7.22 7.60 -0.48
CA LEU A 51 -6.49 8.52 0.39
C LEU A 51 -5.32 9.21 -0.34
N LEU A 52 -4.64 8.49 -1.24
CA LEU A 52 -3.57 9.04 -2.07
C LEU A 52 -4.06 10.18 -2.97
N ARG A 53 -5.23 10.02 -3.59
CA ARG A 53 -5.83 11.07 -4.43
C ARG A 53 -6.12 12.33 -3.63
N GLN A 54 -6.70 12.17 -2.44
CA GLN A 54 -6.95 13.29 -1.52
C GLN A 54 -5.63 13.97 -1.10
N LYS A 55 -4.58 13.19 -0.81
CA LYS A 55 -3.25 13.74 -0.49
C LYS A 55 -2.64 14.48 -1.69
N LEU A 56 -2.77 13.95 -2.89
CA LEU A 56 -2.26 14.57 -4.12
C LEU A 56 -2.94 15.91 -4.38
N GLU A 57 -4.27 15.97 -4.28
CA GLU A 57 -5.03 17.22 -4.41
C GLU A 57 -4.61 18.26 -3.37
N ALA A 58 -4.47 17.84 -2.10
CA ALA A 58 -4.02 18.73 -1.03
C ALA A 58 -2.59 19.26 -1.29
N VAL A 59 -1.65 18.40 -1.68
CA VAL A 59 -0.26 18.79 -1.98
C VAL A 59 -0.19 19.75 -3.16
N ILE A 60 -0.97 19.51 -4.23
CA ILE A 60 -1.06 20.44 -5.37
C ILE A 60 -1.59 21.80 -4.91
N SER A 61 -2.64 21.81 -4.08
CA SER A 61 -3.20 23.04 -3.52
C SER A 61 -2.20 23.78 -2.62
N TYR A 62 -1.40 23.06 -1.82
CA TYR A 62 -0.38 23.67 -0.97
C TYR A 62 0.76 24.26 -1.80
N LYS A 63 1.19 23.56 -2.86
CA LYS A 63 2.17 24.08 -3.82
C LYS A 63 1.70 25.37 -4.45
N GLN A 64 0.48 25.41 -4.99
CA GLN A 64 -0.11 26.62 -5.58
C GLN A 64 -0.23 27.76 -4.57
N SER A 65 -0.61 27.46 -3.34
CA SER A 65 -0.66 28.45 -2.26
C SER A 65 0.73 29.03 -1.98
N LEU A 66 1.76 28.17 -1.91
CA LEU A 66 3.14 28.60 -1.70
C LEU A 66 3.64 29.50 -2.84
N GLU A 67 3.34 29.16 -4.10
CA GLU A 67 3.67 29.96 -5.27
C GLU A 67 2.99 31.34 -5.25
N SER A 68 1.79 31.43 -4.66
CA SER A 68 1.10 32.70 -4.41
C SER A 68 1.60 33.48 -3.18
N GLY A 69 2.62 32.97 -2.48
CA GLY A 69 3.21 33.56 -1.28
C GLY A 69 2.47 33.22 0.02
N THR A 70 1.54 32.27 -0.01
CA THR A 70 0.77 31.84 1.17
C THR A 70 1.27 30.49 1.68
N LEU A 71 1.74 30.46 2.93
CA LEU A 71 2.17 29.22 3.56
C LEU A 71 0.96 28.42 4.07
N VAL A 72 0.66 27.32 3.39
CA VAL A 72 -0.37 26.35 3.75
C VAL A 72 0.27 24.97 3.82
N GLY A 73 -0.18 24.15 4.78
CA GLY A 73 0.35 22.82 5.00
C GLY A 73 -0.21 22.25 6.28
N ASP A 74 -1.26 21.45 6.17
CA ASP A 74 -1.85 20.75 7.31
C ASP A 74 -1.39 19.30 7.34
N ARG A 75 -1.47 18.69 8.53
CA ARG A 75 -1.20 17.27 8.69
C ARG A 75 -2.27 16.46 7.98
N LEU A 76 -1.84 15.60 7.05
CA LEU A 76 -2.74 14.68 6.35
C LEU A 76 -2.78 13.33 7.06
N THR A 77 -3.93 12.66 7.00
CA THR A 77 -4.09 11.30 7.55
C THR A 77 -3.05 10.35 6.94
N PRO A 78 -2.29 9.58 7.73
CA PRO A 78 -1.28 8.66 7.20
C PRO A 78 -1.92 7.46 6.49
N PHE A 79 -1.14 6.81 5.61
CA PHE A 79 -1.53 5.56 4.98
C PHE A 79 -1.55 4.40 5.98
N SER A 80 -2.40 3.39 5.73
CA SER A 80 -2.46 2.17 6.55
C SER A 80 -1.38 1.13 6.18
N SER A 81 -0.09 1.52 6.13
CA SER A 81 1.00 0.61 5.73
C SER A 81 1.19 -0.56 6.72
N ASP A 82 1.04 -0.30 8.03
CA ASP A 82 1.18 -1.28 9.11
C ASP A 82 0.16 -2.43 8.99
N GLU A 83 -1.10 -2.09 8.72
CA GLU A 83 -2.18 -3.07 8.59
C GLU A 83 -1.92 -4.02 7.40
N ILE A 84 -1.41 -3.51 6.27
CA ILE A 84 -1.00 -4.33 5.11
C ILE A 84 0.18 -5.22 5.50
N THR A 85 1.17 -4.69 6.22
CA THR A 85 2.32 -5.47 6.71
C THR A 85 1.88 -6.61 7.62
N GLN A 86 0.93 -6.36 8.53
CA GLN A 86 0.39 -7.40 9.41
C GLN A 86 -0.37 -8.49 8.65
N LEU A 87 -1.19 -8.12 7.66
CA LEU A 87 -1.88 -9.09 6.79
C LEU A 87 -0.89 -9.93 5.98
N LYS A 88 0.14 -9.29 5.41
CA LYS A 88 1.23 -9.96 4.69
C LYS A 88 1.95 -10.98 5.57
N LEU A 89 2.30 -10.62 6.81
CA LEU A 89 2.96 -11.54 7.75
C LEU A 89 2.10 -12.75 8.10
N LYS A 90 0.79 -12.56 8.28
CA LYS A 90 -0.18 -13.66 8.54
C LYS A 90 -0.28 -14.67 7.40
N ALA A 91 0.08 -14.28 6.18
CA ALA A 91 -0.01 -15.12 4.98
C ALA A 91 1.31 -15.25 4.21
N VAL A 92 2.47 -15.05 4.84
CA VAL A 92 3.77 -15.03 4.16
C VAL A 92 4.03 -16.28 3.31
N LYS A 93 3.61 -17.45 3.79
CA LYS A 93 3.78 -18.74 3.09
C LYS A 93 2.87 -18.91 1.85
N ARG A 94 1.93 -17.98 1.65
CA ARG A 94 0.88 -18.04 0.60
C ARG A 94 1.11 -17.03 -0.52
N PHE A 95 2.01 -16.08 -0.32
CA PHE A 95 2.46 -15.17 -1.35
C PHE A 95 3.73 -15.71 -2.01
N SER A 96 3.85 -15.49 -3.31
CA SER A 96 5.11 -15.64 -4.01
C SER A 96 6.13 -14.63 -3.49
N LYS A 97 7.42 -14.94 -3.63
CA LYS A 97 8.51 -14.00 -3.26
C LYS A 97 8.36 -12.65 -3.96
N LYS A 98 7.88 -12.66 -5.21
CA LYS A 98 7.63 -11.47 -6.01
C LYS A 98 6.51 -10.61 -5.43
N GLU A 99 5.36 -11.21 -5.11
CA GLU A 99 4.25 -10.50 -4.43
C GLU A 99 4.70 -9.88 -3.10
N LEU A 100 5.48 -10.62 -2.30
CA LEU A 100 6.01 -10.11 -1.04
C LEU A 100 6.94 -8.91 -1.23
N ALA A 101 7.83 -8.96 -2.23
CA ALA A 101 8.73 -7.86 -2.55
C ALA A 101 7.97 -6.62 -3.03
N VAL A 102 6.95 -6.80 -3.88
CA VAL A 102 6.11 -5.70 -4.35
C VAL A 102 5.33 -5.07 -3.19
N LEU A 103 4.67 -5.88 -2.36
CA LEU A 103 3.96 -5.37 -1.18
C LEU A 103 4.90 -4.63 -0.21
N GLN A 104 6.12 -5.13 -0.02
CA GLN A 104 7.12 -4.43 0.79
C GLN A 104 7.50 -3.08 0.17
N SER A 105 7.70 -3.02 -1.14
CA SER A 105 7.99 -1.77 -1.85
C SER A 105 6.84 -0.78 -1.74
N ILE A 106 5.59 -1.24 -1.86
CA ILE A 106 4.39 -0.41 -1.69
C ILE A 106 4.33 0.16 -0.26
N CYS A 107 4.46 -0.67 0.78
CA CYS A 107 4.47 -0.22 2.17
C CYS A 107 5.60 0.79 2.44
N PHE A 108 6.80 0.53 1.91
CA PHE A 108 7.93 1.44 2.05
C PHE A 108 7.63 2.81 1.40
N ASN A 109 7.04 2.84 0.20
CA ASN A 109 6.67 4.11 -0.44
C ASN A 109 5.60 4.86 0.35
N MET A 110 4.63 4.17 0.96
CA MET A 110 3.65 4.80 1.87
C MET A 110 4.34 5.54 3.02
N GLU A 111 5.29 4.87 3.69
CA GLU A 111 6.03 5.43 4.82
C GLU A 111 6.85 6.66 4.42
N ILE A 112 7.58 6.58 3.30
CA ILE A 112 8.38 7.69 2.78
C ILE A 112 7.50 8.88 2.39
N LEU A 113 6.38 8.65 1.71
CA LEU A 113 5.46 9.71 1.32
C LEU A 113 4.83 10.40 2.54
N ASP A 114 4.43 9.64 3.55
CA ASP A 114 3.92 10.19 4.80
C ASP A 114 4.98 11.02 5.56
N GLU A 115 6.22 10.55 5.57
CA GLU A 115 7.34 11.30 6.16
C GLU A 115 7.57 12.62 5.41
N MET A 116 7.61 12.61 4.08
CA MET A 116 7.78 13.81 3.26
C MET A 116 6.64 14.82 3.49
N ILE A 117 5.38 14.37 3.52
CA ILE A 117 4.22 15.23 3.79
C ILE A 117 4.31 15.81 5.21
N SER A 118 4.63 14.98 6.21
CA SER A 118 4.77 15.42 7.60
C SER A 118 5.88 16.45 7.76
N ASN A 119 7.03 16.24 7.10
CA ASN A 119 8.14 17.18 7.10
C ASN A 119 7.77 18.52 6.46
N ALA A 120 7.03 18.51 5.34
CA ALA A 120 6.54 19.73 4.70
C ALA A 120 5.56 20.50 5.61
N ALA A 121 4.61 19.79 6.25
CA ALA A 121 3.65 20.39 7.18
C ALA A 121 4.33 20.99 8.41
N ASN A 122 5.22 20.23 9.08
CA ASN A 122 5.97 20.69 10.25
C ASN A 122 6.86 21.90 9.94
N THR A 123 7.50 21.90 8.76
CA THR A 123 8.31 23.06 8.33
C THR A 123 7.42 24.27 8.06
N SER A 124 6.29 24.09 7.39
CA SER A 124 5.32 25.16 7.13
C SER A 124 4.74 25.76 8.42
N GLU A 125 4.50 24.93 9.44
CA GLU A 125 4.06 25.36 10.77
C GLU A 125 5.14 26.18 11.49
N ARG A 126 6.38 25.69 11.53
CA ARG A 126 7.52 26.40 12.15
C ARG A 126 7.77 27.77 11.53
N ILE A 127 7.64 27.88 10.21
CA ILE A 127 7.79 29.15 9.52
C ILE A 127 6.66 30.14 9.90
N ARG A 128 5.41 29.64 10.03
CA ARG A 128 4.27 30.46 10.44
C ARG A 128 4.42 30.96 11.88
N GLU A 129 4.96 30.15 12.78
CA GLU A 129 5.18 30.50 14.18
C GLU A 129 6.35 31.46 14.40
N ASN A 130 7.46 31.28 13.66
CA ASN A 130 8.67 32.09 13.78
C ASN A 130 9.19 32.54 12.41
N PRO A 131 8.67 33.65 11.87
CA PRO A 131 9.20 34.27 10.65
C PRO A 131 10.55 34.95 10.96
N ASP A 132 11.62 34.15 11.01
CA ASP A 132 12.99 34.61 11.16
C ASP A 132 13.64 34.96 9.79
N GLY A 133 14.90 35.43 9.80
CA GLY A 133 15.62 35.81 8.58
C GLY A 133 16.01 34.64 7.66
N ASP A 134 15.81 33.39 8.10
CA ASP A 134 16.09 32.16 7.33
C ASP A 134 14.85 31.68 6.53
N HIS A 135 13.76 32.45 6.58
CA HIS A 135 12.49 32.17 5.93
C HIS A 135 12.62 31.80 4.44
N THR A 136 13.45 32.53 3.68
CA THR A 136 13.62 32.30 2.23
C THR A 136 14.14 30.89 1.93
N ASN A 137 15.15 30.42 2.67
CA ASN A 137 15.72 29.09 2.48
C ASN A 137 14.70 27.99 2.84
N ARG A 138 13.88 28.22 3.87
CA ARG A 138 12.86 27.25 4.29
C ARG A 138 11.67 27.20 3.34
N VAL A 139 11.27 28.32 2.75
CA VAL A 139 10.26 28.39 1.69
C VAL A 139 10.74 27.65 0.43
N GLU A 140 12.00 27.87 0.02
CA GLU A 140 12.61 27.15 -1.09
C GLU A 140 12.67 25.63 -0.81
N TYR A 141 13.03 25.25 0.40
CA TYR A 141 13.03 23.85 0.83
C TYR A 141 11.64 23.20 0.73
N ILE A 142 10.58 23.87 1.22
CA ILE A 142 9.20 23.36 1.10
C ILE A 142 8.77 23.28 -0.37
N SER A 143 9.13 24.27 -1.19
CA SER A 143 8.85 24.26 -2.63
C SER A 143 9.47 23.03 -3.30
N ASN A 144 10.74 22.74 -3.00
CA ASN A 144 11.43 21.55 -3.50
C ASN A 144 10.77 20.26 -3.02
N LEU A 145 10.36 20.17 -1.74
CA LEU A 145 9.61 19.03 -1.23
C LEU A 145 8.29 18.81 -1.98
N TYR A 146 7.51 19.85 -2.25
CA TYR A 146 6.27 19.72 -3.01
C TYR A 146 6.52 19.33 -4.47
N ASN A 147 7.59 19.85 -5.09
CA ASN A 147 8.00 19.47 -6.44
C ASN A 147 8.44 18.00 -6.55
N ASP A 148 8.92 17.39 -5.47
CA ASP A 148 9.25 15.97 -5.41
C ASP A 148 8.02 15.12 -5.00
N LEU A 149 7.16 15.62 -4.12
CA LEU A 149 5.99 14.89 -3.62
C LEU A 149 4.97 14.59 -4.72
N VAL A 150 4.64 15.57 -5.56
CA VAL A 150 3.63 15.40 -6.64
C VAL A 150 3.96 14.23 -7.57
N PRO A 151 5.15 14.16 -8.22
CA PRO A 151 5.46 13.06 -9.11
C PRO A 151 5.58 11.72 -8.36
N ASN A 152 6.07 11.71 -7.11
CA ASN A 152 6.13 10.49 -6.32
C ASN A 152 4.74 9.96 -5.93
N LEU A 153 3.78 10.83 -5.60
CA LEU A 153 2.39 10.45 -5.35
C LEU A 153 1.73 9.86 -6.60
N ARG A 154 1.95 10.47 -7.78
CA ARG A 154 1.42 9.95 -9.06
C ARG A 154 1.99 8.58 -9.41
N ARG A 155 3.31 8.43 -9.32
CA ARG A 155 3.97 7.14 -9.49
C ARG A 155 3.42 6.10 -8.53
N PHE A 156 3.19 6.49 -7.28
CA PHE A 156 2.65 5.56 -6.29
C PHE A 156 1.20 5.13 -6.61
N ASP A 157 0.39 5.99 -7.23
CA ASP A 157 -0.91 5.61 -7.80
C ASP A 157 -0.77 4.49 -8.84
N GLU A 158 0.17 4.64 -9.78
CA GLU A 158 0.46 3.63 -10.82
C GLU A 158 0.97 2.32 -10.22
N MET A 159 1.85 2.38 -9.22
CA MET A 159 2.35 1.18 -8.53
C MET A 159 1.21 0.38 -7.89
N ILE A 160 0.23 1.07 -7.28
CA ILE A 160 -0.95 0.41 -6.71
C ILE A 160 -1.78 -0.22 -7.83
N ASP A 161 -1.99 0.46 -8.95
CA ASP A 161 -2.73 -0.08 -10.10
C ASP A 161 -2.06 -1.30 -10.71
N ASP A 162 -0.75 -1.24 -10.94
CA ASP A 162 0.01 -2.36 -11.47
C ASP A 162 -0.09 -3.58 -10.54
N TYR A 163 -0.04 -3.38 -9.22
CA TYR A 163 -0.27 -4.46 -8.26
C TYR A 163 -1.68 -5.05 -8.38
N LEU A 164 -2.71 -4.20 -8.34
CA LEU A 164 -4.12 -4.63 -8.37
C LEU A 164 -4.49 -5.31 -9.69
N ASN A 165 -3.83 -4.96 -10.78
CA ASN A 165 -3.99 -5.58 -12.10
C ASN A 165 -3.10 -6.82 -12.30
N GLY A 166 -2.36 -7.26 -11.28
CA GLY A 166 -1.46 -8.43 -11.33
C GLY A 166 -0.17 -8.20 -12.13
N GLN A 167 0.14 -6.96 -12.50
CA GLN A 167 1.31 -6.54 -13.28
C GLN A 167 2.53 -6.33 -12.37
N LEU A 168 2.80 -7.29 -11.49
CA LEU A 168 3.86 -7.23 -10.46
C LEU A 168 5.27 -6.97 -10.99
N GLU A 169 5.52 -7.28 -12.27
CA GLU A 169 6.81 -7.04 -12.92
C GLU A 169 7.05 -5.54 -13.09
N LYS A 170 6.05 -4.78 -13.53
CA LYS A 170 6.16 -3.35 -13.76
C LYS A 170 6.54 -2.60 -12.49
N VAL A 171 5.93 -2.96 -11.36
CA VAL A 171 6.25 -2.35 -10.05
C VAL A 171 7.73 -2.49 -9.68
N ILE A 172 8.39 -3.56 -10.11
CA ILE A 172 9.81 -3.83 -9.81
C ILE A 172 10.74 -3.24 -10.88
N THR A 173 10.35 -3.30 -12.15
CA THR A 173 11.25 -3.04 -13.29
C THR A 173 11.09 -1.67 -13.92
N GLN A 174 10.04 -0.90 -13.59
CA GLN A 174 9.88 0.45 -14.14
C GLN A 174 11.04 1.33 -13.68
N ASN A 175 11.91 1.69 -14.64
CA ASN A 175 12.86 2.78 -14.46
C ASN A 175 12.06 4.07 -14.40
N TYR A 176 12.17 4.75 -13.26
CA TYR A 176 11.50 6.01 -13.01
C TYR A 176 12.19 7.14 -13.75
N ASN A 177 11.47 7.79 -14.66
CA ASN A 177 11.81 9.11 -15.15
C ASN A 177 10.88 10.13 -14.51
N ARG A 178 11.43 11.09 -13.76
CA ARG A 178 10.66 12.13 -13.07
C ARG A 178 9.83 12.96 -14.04
N ASP A 179 10.38 13.24 -15.22
CA ASP A 179 9.82 14.17 -16.20
C ASP A 179 8.45 13.69 -16.73
N ASP A 180 8.22 12.38 -16.75
CA ASP A 180 6.96 11.77 -17.20
C ASP A 180 5.74 12.19 -16.33
N TYR A 181 5.98 12.76 -15.15
CA TYR A 181 4.95 13.08 -14.14
C TYR A 181 4.82 14.57 -13.83
N LEU A 182 5.63 15.42 -14.45
CA LEU A 182 5.63 16.87 -14.21
C LEU A 182 4.58 17.63 -15.03
N ASP A 183 4.12 17.06 -16.16
CA ASP A 183 3.32 17.76 -17.18
C ASP A 183 1.80 17.45 -17.21
N ASN A 184 1.32 16.54 -16.34
CA ASN A 184 -0.12 16.24 -16.19
C ASN A 184 -0.73 16.88 -14.94
#